data_AF-A0A0H1B374-F1
#
_entry.id   AF-A0A0H1B374-F1
#
_cell.length_a   1.000
_cell.length_b   1.000
_cell.length_c   1.000
_cell.angle_alpha   90.00
_cell.angle_beta   90.00
_cell.angle_gamma   90.00
#
_symmetry.space_group_name_H-M   'P 1'
#
loop_
_entity.id
_entity.type
_entity.pdbx_description
1 polymer ?
#
loop_
_entity_poly.entity_id
_entity_poly.type
_entity_poly.pdbx_seq_one_letter_code
_entity_poly.pdbx_strand_id
1 'polypeptide(L)'
;MDDSLPGRGDGLKPLDALGIFYVIFDIVWTFLVMLGLIWLWRNRTIPSVRMRNVPLAICSVVFLHGYGGFYILAYPLKGILSCSLEFWLMSGVLPVGIALFQATNVQLLSVATLQQRFLRDDGTFEEPTPREIRCPFNKFKCWWTHLSWAKKTMFGIAIGMFIEICLSLFVYFGSRKFHSYGLWSAFENRLQCRQGAEWLPTVIWQFFWSWIFAPYVLFKIRNIRDVHCWRLQTTLCIVAGLIALPMWLGSLYSPNLEYSEMNTYWAPPLWFLPGIMMMEIATLFFPFYEVVFSQKLRARALHAMGAIEEFRRSSFPSKNNNRDYSIVALEKVLKGDSTPFLHFAATHDFSGENIMFLNHVRDWKAAWAQSPANLKFQKANAEEIESYRRHLYNIALEIYVTYVHLFGAEFPINIESEIYRDLKTVFMPAAMTLMRLPKRRSGQLGVPATPTDIEAAADVFPIHPAPAPDSDISLRKRTPAQEYEDILYRGHQNIVNMVPRLPPDTVIPDTFNEHVYDAAAASVKVLILRNTWPKYVDHQASIREREAKKHIYARFVAFFSRQNPVNG
;
A
#
# COMPACT_ATOMS: atom_id res chain seq x y z
N MET A 1 19.16 -50.75 15.92
CA MET A 1 19.20 -50.65 14.45
C MET A 1 20.18 -49.54 14.15
N ASP A 2 21.34 -49.95 13.62
CA ASP A 2 22.55 -49.21 13.29
C ASP A 2 22.63 -47.70 13.56
N ASP A 3 23.47 -47.36 14.54
CA ASP A 3 24.09 -46.04 14.74
C ASP A 3 25.16 -45.69 13.68
N SER A 4 25.26 -46.48 12.60
CA SER A 4 26.14 -46.21 11.46
C SER A 4 25.34 -45.64 10.28
N LEU A 5 25.25 -44.32 10.22
CA LEU A 5 25.04 -43.61 8.96
C LEU A 5 26.30 -42.84 8.57
N PRO A 6 26.62 -42.80 7.26
CA PRO A 6 27.94 -42.53 6.73
C PRO A 6 28.30 -41.06 6.90
N GLY A 7 29.56 -40.79 7.24
CA GLY A 7 30.10 -39.43 7.12
C GLY A 7 31.08 -38.96 8.20
N ARG A 8 31.41 -39.78 9.22
CA ARG A 8 32.48 -39.41 10.17
C ARG A 8 33.65 -40.39 10.25
N GLY A 9 33.56 -41.55 9.61
CA GLY A 9 34.66 -42.52 9.49
C GLY A 9 35.10 -42.84 8.06
N ASP A 10 34.26 -42.54 7.06
CA ASP A 10 34.61 -42.70 5.66
C ASP A 10 35.11 -41.35 5.14
N GLY A 11 36.32 -41.31 4.57
CA GLY A 11 36.85 -40.12 3.88
C GLY A 11 35.84 -39.55 2.88
N LEU A 12 35.97 -38.26 2.52
CA LEU A 12 35.08 -37.55 1.60
C LEU A 12 34.77 -38.39 0.34
N LYS A 13 33.65 -39.11 0.35
CA LYS A 13 33.11 -39.75 -0.86
C LYS A 13 32.71 -38.62 -1.81
N PRO A 14 33.11 -38.68 -3.10
CA PRO A 14 32.80 -37.65 -4.08
C PRO A 14 31.29 -37.38 -4.12
N LEU A 15 30.93 -36.13 -4.42
CA LEU A 15 29.54 -35.72 -4.64
C LEU A 15 28.93 -36.60 -5.72
N ASP A 16 27.78 -37.19 -5.41
CA ASP A 16 26.97 -37.93 -6.37
C ASP A 16 26.22 -36.96 -7.29
N ALA A 17 25.64 -37.47 -8.38
CA ALA A 17 24.96 -36.64 -9.38
C ALA A 17 23.84 -35.77 -8.77
N LEU A 18 23.12 -36.29 -7.76
CA LEU A 18 22.08 -35.55 -7.07
C LEU A 18 22.65 -34.43 -6.17
N GLY A 19 23.74 -34.70 -5.46
CA GLY A 19 24.45 -33.67 -4.69
C GLY A 19 24.97 -32.54 -5.57
N ILE A 20 25.52 -32.87 -6.75
CA ILE A 20 25.93 -31.88 -7.76
C ILE A 20 24.73 -31.05 -8.22
N PHE A 21 23.58 -31.68 -8.48
CA PHE A 21 22.35 -30.97 -8.85
C PHE A 21 21.94 -29.97 -7.77
N TYR A 22 21.88 -30.37 -6.50
CA TYR A 22 21.52 -29.46 -5.39
C TYR A 22 22.44 -28.24 -5.30
N VAL A 23 23.75 -28.44 -5.44
CA VAL A 23 24.73 -27.34 -5.42
C VAL A 23 24.54 -26.40 -6.61
N ILE A 24 24.40 -26.93 -7.82
CA ILE A 24 24.16 -26.12 -9.02
C ILE A 24 22.84 -25.34 -8.89
N PHE A 25 21.79 -26.02 -8.44
CA PHE A 25 20.48 -25.40 -8.22
C PHE A 25 20.57 -24.25 -7.22
N ASP A 26 21.22 -24.45 -6.07
CA ASP A 26 21.43 -23.42 -5.06
C ASP A 26 22.18 -22.20 -5.62
N ILE A 27 23.28 -22.44 -6.35
CA ILE A 27 24.09 -21.37 -6.96
C ILE A 27 23.26 -20.57 -7.98
N VAL A 28 22.56 -21.26 -8.89
CA VAL A 28 21.75 -20.61 -9.92
C VAL A 28 20.61 -19.82 -9.28
N TRP A 29 19.93 -20.41 -8.30
CA TRP A 29 18.84 -19.75 -7.59
C TRP A 29 19.31 -18.52 -6.82
N THR A 30 20.44 -18.64 -6.10
CA THR A 30 21.09 -17.53 -5.38
C THR A 30 21.44 -16.40 -6.34
N PHE A 31 22.01 -16.71 -7.50
CA PHE A 31 22.33 -15.70 -8.50
C PHE A 31 21.08 -14.94 -8.99
N LEU A 32 19.98 -15.66 -9.28
CA LEU A 32 18.72 -15.04 -9.69
C LEU A 32 18.12 -14.15 -8.59
N VAL A 33 18.13 -14.62 -7.34
CA VAL A 33 17.66 -13.84 -6.18
C VAL A 33 18.51 -12.57 -6.01
N MET A 34 19.83 -12.68 -6.07
CA MET A 34 20.73 -11.53 -5.95
C MET A 34 20.53 -10.51 -7.07
N LEU A 35 20.35 -10.95 -8.32
CA LEU A 35 19.99 -10.05 -9.42
C LEU A 35 18.67 -9.33 -9.17
N GLY A 36 17.66 -10.05 -8.66
CA GLY A 36 16.37 -9.47 -8.28
C GLY A 36 16.50 -8.44 -7.17
N LEU A 37 17.28 -8.72 -6.12
CA LEU A 37 17.52 -7.79 -5.01
C LEU A 37 18.24 -6.53 -5.45
N ILE A 38 19.29 -6.67 -6.27
CA ILE A 38 20.04 -5.54 -6.86
C ILE A 38 19.10 -4.69 -7.73
N TRP A 39 18.29 -5.33 -8.56
CA TRP A 39 17.32 -4.63 -9.40
C TRP A 39 16.29 -3.87 -8.55
N LEU A 40 15.75 -4.51 -7.51
CA LEU A 40 14.76 -3.90 -6.60
C LEU A 40 15.34 -2.67 -5.88
N TRP A 41 16.58 -2.78 -5.39
CA TRP A 41 17.28 -1.67 -4.73
C TRP A 41 17.54 -0.51 -5.68
N ARG A 42 18.03 -0.78 -6.89
CA ARG A 42 18.31 0.26 -7.90
C ARG A 42 17.05 1.02 -8.32
N ASN A 43 15.91 0.33 -8.35
CA ASN A 43 14.62 0.89 -8.76
C ASN A 43 13.71 1.30 -7.59
N ARG A 44 14.25 1.41 -6.36
CA ARG A 44 13.49 1.73 -5.14
C ARG A 44 12.78 3.10 -5.16
N THR A 45 13.20 3.99 -6.04
CA THR A 45 12.61 5.33 -6.19
C THR A 45 11.32 5.31 -7.01
N ILE A 46 11.08 4.25 -7.79
CA ILE A 46 9.87 4.12 -8.60
C ILE A 46 8.66 3.92 -7.68
N PRO A 47 7.55 4.66 -7.83
CA PRO A 47 6.41 4.61 -6.90
C PRO A 47 5.85 3.20 -6.63
N SER A 48 5.67 2.38 -7.66
CA SER A 48 5.15 1.00 -7.55
C SER A 48 6.08 0.06 -6.77
N VAL A 49 7.37 0.37 -6.74
CA VAL A 49 8.38 -0.38 -5.96
C VAL A 49 8.49 0.19 -4.55
N ARG A 50 8.51 1.53 -4.42
CA ARG A 50 8.64 2.26 -3.15
C ARG A 50 7.54 1.91 -2.15
N MET A 51 6.30 1.76 -2.63
CA MET A 51 5.14 1.45 -1.78
C MET A 51 5.25 0.10 -1.05
N ARG A 52 6.12 -0.80 -1.51
CA ARG A 52 6.35 -2.14 -0.92
C ARG A 52 7.42 -2.16 0.18
N ASN A 53 8.01 -1.02 0.52
CA ASN A 53 9.10 -0.91 1.50
C ASN A 53 10.28 -1.82 1.20
N VAL A 54 11.08 -1.39 0.22
CA VAL A 54 12.20 -2.15 -0.32
C VAL A 54 13.16 -2.70 0.74
N PRO A 55 13.59 -1.93 1.78
CA PRO A 55 14.44 -2.50 2.83
C PRO A 55 13.80 -3.71 3.53
N LEU A 56 12.52 -3.62 3.88
CA LEU A 56 11.80 -4.70 4.55
C LEU A 56 11.66 -5.93 3.64
N ALA A 57 11.37 -5.72 2.35
CA ALA A 57 11.29 -6.78 1.34
C ALA A 57 12.64 -7.47 1.10
N ILE A 58 13.74 -6.71 1.06
CA ILE A 58 15.10 -7.26 0.96
C ILE A 58 15.41 -8.11 2.19
N CYS A 59 15.19 -7.59 3.41
CA CYS A 59 15.42 -8.35 4.64
C CYS A 59 14.61 -9.65 4.66
N SER A 60 13.33 -9.57 4.29
CA SER A 60 12.46 -10.74 4.14
C SER A 60 13.08 -11.81 3.23
N VAL A 61 13.45 -11.43 2.00
CA VAL A 61 14.03 -12.36 1.02
C VAL A 61 15.36 -12.92 1.50
N VAL A 62 16.24 -12.11 2.12
CA VAL A 62 17.53 -12.59 2.62
C VAL A 62 17.37 -13.67 3.69
N PHE A 63 16.45 -13.49 4.64
CA PHE A 63 16.18 -14.49 5.69
C PHE A 63 15.61 -15.79 5.10
N LEU A 64 14.62 -15.65 4.21
CA LEU A 64 13.98 -16.80 3.57
C LEU A 64 14.96 -17.56 2.65
N HIS A 65 15.77 -16.83 1.90
CA HIS A 65 16.78 -17.38 1.00
C HIS A 65 17.90 -18.08 1.75
N GLY A 66 18.39 -17.45 2.83
CA GLY A 66 19.36 -18.07 3.71
C GLY A 66 18.85 -19.41 4.27
N TYR A 67 17.62 -19.43 4.81
CA TYR A 67 16.99 -20.68 5.26
C TYR A 67 16.92 -21.73 4.13
N GLY A 68 16.42 -21.35 2.96
CA GLY A 68 16.24 -22.25 1.82
C GLY A 68 17.57 -22.86 1.36
N GLY A 69 18.58 -22.01 1.14
CA GLY A 69 19.90 -22.45 0.71
C GLY A 69 20.60 -23.36 1.73
N PHE A 70 20.49 -23.06 3.02
CA PHE A 70 21.01 -23.95 4.07
C PHE A 70 20.43 -25.36 3.99
N TYR A 71 19.13 -25.51 3.71
CA TYR A 71 18.49 -26.83 3.62
C TYR A 71 18.65 -27.49 2.25
N ILE A 72 18.75 -26.74 1.15
CA ILE A 72 19.11 -27.27 -0.18
C ILE A 72 20.50 -27.91 -0.11
N LEU A 73 21.44 -27.26 0.59
CA LEU A 73 22.80 -27.77 0.78
C LEU A 73 22.91 -28.86 1.85
N ALA A 74 21.85 -29.16 2.60
CA ALA A 74 21.89 -30.18 3.66
C ALA A 74 22.27 -31.57 3.14
N TYR A 75 21.76 -31.93 1.95
CA TYR A 75 22.05 -33.19 1.28
C TYR A 75 23.52 -33.32 0.85
N PRO A 76 24.07 -32.42 0.00
CA PRO A 76 25.48 -32.52 -0.43
C PRO A 76 26.48 -32.38 0.73
N LEU A 77 26.12 -31.66 1.80
CA LEU A 77 26.97 -31.45 2.97
C LEU A 77 26.94 -32.59 4.00
N LYS A 78 26.19 -33.67 3.77
CA LYS A 78 26.21 -34.93 4.54
C LYS A 78 26.27 -34.75 6.07
N GLY A 79 25.35 -33.95 6.61
CA GLY A 79 25.09 -33.93 8.06
C GLY A 79 25.95 -32.98 8.91
N ILE A 80 26.48 -31.90 8.31
CA ILE A 80 27.06 -30.75 9.04
C ILE A 80 26.02 -30.03 9.91
N LEU A 81 24.72 -30.18 9.63
CA LEU A 81 23.65 -29.55 10.39
C LEU A 81 23.56 -30.15 11.80
N SER A 82 23.92 -29.34 12.80
CA SER A 82 23.67 -29.65 14.20
C SER A 82 22.19 -29.41 14.52
N CYS A 83 21.65 -30.18 15.45
CA CYS A 83 20.27 -30.00 15.90
C CYS A 83 20.00 -28.60 16.47
N SER A 84 21.01 -28.00 17.12
CA SER A 84 20.97 -26.61 17.60
C SER A 84 20.82 -25.61 16.44
N LEU A 85 21.55 -25.78 15.34
CA LEU A 85 21.43 -24.92 14.16
C LEU A 85 20.05 -25.08 13.52
N GLU A 86 19.55 -26.30 13.37
CA GLU A 86 18.22 -26.56 12.81
C GLU A 86 17.11 -25.92 13.65
N PHE A 87 17.23 -25.97 14.99
CA PHE A 87 16.30 -25.28 15.88
C PHE A 87 16.24 -23.77 15.58
N TRP A 88 17.38 -23.09 15.47
CA TRP A 88 17.40 -21.66 15.16
C TRP A 88 16.94 -21.33 13.74
N LEU A 89 17.19 -22.22 12.78
CA LEU A 89 16.66 -22.05 11.42
C LEU A 89 15.12 -22.13 11.42
N MET A 90 14.54 -23.07 12.17
CA MET A 90 13.09 -23.31 12.20
C MET A 90 12.31 -22.37 13.11
N SER A 91 12.86 -22.05 14.29
CA SER A 91 12.20 -21.24 15.32
C SER A 91 12.60 -19.76 15.27
N GLY A 92 13.70 -19.44 14.59
CA GLY A 92 14.20 -18.08 14.42
C GLY A 92 14.09 -17.59 12.98
N VAL A 93 14.95 -18.10 12.10
CA VAL A 93 15.16 -17.56 10.74
C VAL A 93 13.88 -17.62 9.90
N LEU A 94 13.23 -18.78 9.85
CA LEU A 94 12.01 -18.97 9.06
C LEU A 94 10.84 -18.08 9.53
N PRO A 95 10.45 -18.07 10.82
CA PRO A 95 9.40 -17.17 11.32
C PRO A 95 9.72 -15.70 11.08
N VAL A 96 10.97 -15.26 11.28
CA VAL A 96 11.38 -13.88 11.01
C VAL A 96 11.22 -13.56 9.52
N GLY A 97 11.70 -14.41 8.62
CA GLY A 97 11.55 -14.23 7.17
C GLY A 97 10.08 -14.11 6.75
N ILE A 98 9.21 -15.01 7.23
CA ILE A 98 7.77 -14.98 6.94
C ILE A 98 7.12 -13.73 7.53
N ALA A 99 7.46 -13.33 8.76
CA ALA A 99 6.88 -12.15 9.39
C ALA A 99 7.25 -10.85 8.66
N LEU A 100 8.50 -10.72 8.21
CA LEU A 100 8.94 -9.61 7.38
C LEU A 100 8.19 -9.59 6.05
N PHE A 101 8.03 -10.76 5.40
CA PHE A 101 7.21 -10.89 4.18
C PHE A 101 5.76 -10.43 4.42
N GLN A 102 5.12 -10.89 5.49
CA GLN A 102 3.76 -10.49 5.83
C GLN A 102 3.65 -8.99 6.11
N ALA A 103 4.63 -8.40 6.79
CA ALA A 103 4.67 -6.95 7.04
C ALA A 103 4.73 -6.14 5.73
N THR A 104 5.49 -6.60 4.72
CA THR A 104 5.49 -5.95 3.38
C THR A 104 4.12 -6.03 2.70
N ASN A 105 3.43 -7.17 2.78
CA ASN A 105 2.10 -7.34 2.18
C ASN A 105 1.04 -6.49 2.88
N VAL A 106 1.09 -6.40 4.22
CA VAL A 106 0.18 -5.56 5.01
C VAL A 106 0.38 -4.08 4.71
N GLN A 107 1.63 -3.65 4.49
CA GLN A 107 1.91 -2.28 4.09
C GLN A 107 1.24 -1.92 2.76
N LEU A 108 1.26 -2.81 1.77
CA LEU A 108 0.61 -2.55 0.49
C LEU A 108 -0.89 -2.36 0.65
N LEU A 109 -1.53 -3.22 1.46
CA LEU A 109 -2.94 -3.05 1.77
C LEU A 109 -3.20 -1.72 2.49
N SER A 110 -2.32 -1.30 3.39
CA SER A 110 -2.45 -0.02 4.09
C SER A 110 -2.51 1.16 3.10
N VAL A 111 -1.62 1.16 2.10
CA VAL A 111 -1.58 2.18 1.04
C VAL A 111 -2.86 2.14 0.21
N ALA A 112 -3.30 0.95 -0.20
CA ALA A 112 -4.54 0.79 -0.96
C ALA A 112 -5.77 1.29 -0.21
N THR A 113 -5.90 0.94 1.08
CA THR A 113 -7.02 1.39 1.93
C THR A 113 -7.01 2.90 2.15
N LEU A 114 -5.83 3.51 2.13
CA LEU A 114 -5.70 4.95 2.31
C LEU A 114 -6.05 5.69 1.01
N GLN A 115 -5.57 5.22 -0.14
CA GLN A 115 -5.93 5.78 -1.44
C GLN A 115 -7.44 5.68 -1.72
N GLN A 116 -8.10 4.60 -1.28
CA GLN A 116 -9.56 4.49 -1.36
C GLN A 116 -10.32 5.60 -0.60
N ARG A 117 -9.70 6.26 0.39
CA ARG A 117 -10.37 7.37 1.09
C ARG A 117 -10.61 8.57 0.20
N PHE A 118 -9.78 8.79 -0.83
CA PHE A 118 -10.01 9.85 -1.82
C PHE A 118 -11.33 9.69 -2.58
N LEU A 119 -11.93 8.50 -2.54
CA LEU A 119 -13.18 8.17 -3.24
C LEU A 119 -14.38 8.09 -2.31
N ARG A 120 -14.18 8.16 -1.00
CA ARG A 120 -15.26 8.05 -0.03
C ARG A 120 -15.83 9.45 0.24
N ASP A 121 -16.62 9.95 -0.71
CA ASP A 121 -17.38 11.19 -0.59
C ASP A 121 -18.82 11.04 -1.12
N ASP A 122 -19.52 9.99 -0.70
CA ASP A 122 -20.92 9.80 -1.15
C ASP A 122 -21.94 10.24 -0.10
N GLY A 123 -21.52 10.71 1.08
CA GLY A 123 -22.45 11.08 2.18
C GLY A 123 -23.43 9.98 2.63
N THR A 124 -23.34 8.76 2.06
CA THR A 124 -24.39 7.73 2.11
C THR A 124 -23.91 6.41 2.72
N PHE A 125 -22.69 6.36 3.25
CA PHE A 125 -22.25 5.22 4.04
C PHE A 125 -21.88 5.66 5.44
N GLU A 126 -22.84 5.46 6.34
CA GLU A 126 -22.55 5.00 7.71
C GLU A 126 -21.76 3.68 7.62
N GLU A 127 -20.48 3.72 7.24
CA GLU A 127 -19.59 2.81 7.95
C GLU A 127 -19.83 3.12 9.42
N PRO A 128 -20.09 2.11 10.28
CA PRO A 128 -20.30 2.35 11.69
C PRO A 128 -19.04 3.04 12.17
N THR A 129 -19.15 4.35 12.23
CA THR A 129 -18.32 5.26 12.95
C THR A 129 -18.09 4.51 14.26
N PRO A 130 -16.89 3.96 14.58
CA PRO A 130 -16.68 3.21 15.82
C PRO A 130 -17.44 3.91 16.90
N ARG A 131 -18.56 3.30 17.36
CA ARG A 131 -19.40 3.89 18.40
C ARG A 131 -18.41 4.36 19.44
N GLU A 132 -18.50 5.60 19.90
CA GLU A 132 -17.63 6.07 20.96
C GLU A 132 -17.82 5.10 22.13
N ILE A 133 -16.97 4.09 22.21
CA ILE A 133 -16.77 3.35 23.44
C ILE A 133 -16.04 4.40 24.24
N ARG A 134 -16.80 5.16 25.02
CA ARG A 134 -16.28 5.95 26.13
C ARG A 134 -15.35 4.98 26.85
N CYS A 135 -14.05 5.24 26.78
CA CYS A 135 -13.02 4.39 27.39
C CYS A 135 -12.50 5.10 28.64
N PRO A 136 -13.30 5.22 29.71
CA PRO A 136 -12.93 6.03 30.86
C PRO A 136 -11.68 5.51 31.59
N PHE A 137 -11.30 4.24 31.41
CA PHE A 137 -10.27 3.63 32.26
C PHE A 137 -9.03 3.08 31.53
N ASN A 138 -9.01 2.97 30.20
CA ASN A 138 -7.84 2.39 29.51
C ASN A 138 -7.52 3.05 28.16
N LYS A 139 -6.63 4.06 28.19
CA LYS A 139 -6.13 4.80 27.03
C LYS A 139 -5.55 3.87 25.94
N PHE A 140 -4.97 2.74 26.34
CA PHE A 140 -4.39 1.76 25.41
C PHE A 140 -5.46 1.03 24.58
N LYS A 141 -6.55 0.59 25.22
CA LYS A 141 -7.67 -0.07 24.53
C LYS A 141 -8.35 0.86 23.52
N CYS A 142 -8.52 2.12 23.91
CA CYS A 142 -9.05 3.16 23.03
C CYS A 142 -8.13 3.40 21.83
N TRP A 143 -6.84 3.65 22.07
CA TRP A 143 -5.85 3.79 21.01
C TRP A 143 -5.87 2.60 20.04
N TRP A 144 -5.84 1.36 20.55
CA TRP A 144 -5.89 0.15 19.75
C TRP A 144 -7.14 0.07 18.87
N THR A 145 -8.32 0.42 19.38
CA THR A 145 -9.56 0.39 18.60
C THR A 145 -9.55 1.34 17.40
N HIS A 146 -8.86 2.48 17.51
CA HIS A 146 -8.76 3.50 16.46
C HIS A 146 -7.70 3.21 15.38
N LEU A 147 -6.84 2.20 15.56
CA LEU A 147 -5.89 1.81 14.51
C LEU A 147 -6.61 1.18 13.30
N SER A 148 -6.11 1.47 12.10
CA SER A 148 -6.54 0.75 10.89
C SER A 148 -6.21 -0.73 11.01
N TRP A 149 -6.94 -1.58 10.27
CA TRP A 149 -6.69 -3.03 10.27
C TRP A 149 -5.22 -3.34 9.94
N ALA A 150 -4.64 -2.66 8.95
CA ALA A 150 -3.24 -2.86 8.59
C ALA A 150 -2.28 -2.53 9.74
N LYS A 151 -2.50 -1.43 10.48
CA LYS A 151 -1.67 -1.09 11.64
C LYS A 151 -1.85 -2.11 12.77
N LYS A 152 -3.08 -2.57 13.04
CA LYS A 152 -3.36 -3.64 14.01
C LYS A 152 -2.61 -4.93 13.65
N THR A 153 -2.62 -5.32 12.37
CA THR A 153 -1.92 -6.51 11.89
C THR A 153 -0.40 -6.35 12.04
N MET A 154 0.19 -5.19 11.71
CA MET A 154 1.62 -4.94 11.93
C MET A 154 2.02 -5.04 13.41
N PHE A 155 1.25 -4.45 14.32
CA PHE A 155 1.48 -4.60 15.75
C PHE A 155 1.32 -6.07 16.21
N GLY A 156 0.31 -6.77 15.68
CA GLY A 156 0.11 -8.19 15.96
C GLY A 156 1.30 -9.06 15.52
N ILE A 157 1.83 -8.82 14.31
CA ILE A 157 3.04 -9.49 13.80
C ILE A 157 4.23 -9.20 14.72
N ALA A 158 4.44 -7.94 15.11
CA ALA A 158 5.57 -7.56 15.97
C ALA A 158 5.49 -8.21 17.37
N ILE A 159 4.32 -8.18 18.01
CA ILE A 159 4.09 -8.85 19.30
C ILE A 159 4.27 -10.35 19.17
N GLY A 160 3.72 -10.94 18.10
CA GLY A 160 3.86 -12.35 17.79
C GLY A 160 5.32 -12.79 17.66
N MET A 161 6.11 -12.04 16.90
CA MET A 161 7.53 -12.30 16.72
C MET A 161 8.33 -12.14 18.02
N PHE A 162 7.97 -11.17 18.86
CA PHE A 162 8.59 -11.03 20.18
C PHE A 162 8.31 -12.27 21.06
N ILE A 163 7.06 -12.74 21.08
CA ILE A 163 6.68 -13.95 21.82
C ILE A 163 7.43 -15.17 21.29
N GLU A 164 7.48 -15.38 19.96
CA GLU A 164 8.18 -16.52 19.34
C GLU A 164 9.66 -16.53 19.71
N ILE A 165 10.35 -15.38 19.66
CA ILE A 165 11.76 -15.27 20.05
C ILE A 165 11.95 -15.58 21.54
N CYS A 166 11.11 -15.03 22.42
CA CYS A 166 11.19 -15.30 23.86
C CYS A 166 10.96 -16.78 24.19
N LEU A 167 9.97 -17.42 23.56
CA LEU A 167 9.71 -18.85 23.72
C LEU A 167 10.87 -19.69 23.18
N SER A 168 11.40 -19.33 22.01
CA SER A 168 12.55 -20.01 21.40
C SER A 168 13.79 -19.93 22.29
N LEU A 169 14.08 -18.76 22.87
CA LEU A 169 15.18 -18.58 23.82
C LEU A 169 14.96 -19.44 25.08
N PHE A 170 13.75 -19.43 25.64
CA PHE A 170 13.42 -20.24 26.81
C PHE A 170 13.62 -21.75 26.55
N VAL A 171 13.12 -22.25 25.42
CA VAL A 171 13.28 -23.65 25.03
C VAL A 171 14.74 -23.99 24.75
N TYR A 172 15.44 -23.14 24.00
CA TYR A 172 16.83 -23.35 23.65
C TYR A 172 17.69 -23.48 24.89
N PHE A 173 17.66 -22.48 25.77
CA PHE A 173 18.47 -22.43 26.98
C PHE A 173 18.06 -23.46 28.06
N GLY A 174 16.81 -23.89 28.03
CA GLY A 174 16.28 -24.83 28.99
C GLY A 174 16.50 -26.30 28.65
N SER A 175 16.58 -26.66 27.36
CA SER A 175 16.68 -28.06 26.93
C SER A 175 18.13 -28.53 26.76
N ARG A 176 18.45 -29.69 27.35
CA ARG A 176 19.73 -30.40 27.13
C ARG A 176 19.85 -31.04 25.74
N LYS A 177 18.82 -30.96 24.89
CA LYS A 177 18.88 -31.43 23.50
C LYS A 177 19.81 -30.57 22.65
N PHE A 178 19.93 -29.27 22.94
CA PHE A 178 20.67 -28.34 22.09
C PHE A 178 22.06 -27.99 22.65
N HIS A 179 22.25 -28.11 23.96
CA HIS A 179 23.52 -27.84 24.64
C HIS A 179 23.63 -28.60 25.98
N SER A 180 24.82 -28.64 26.58
CA SER A 180 25.07 -29.43 27.79
C SER A 180 24.48 -28.86 29.08
N TYR A 181 24.35 -27.54 29.22
CA TYR A 181 23.98 -26.88 30.47
C TYR A 181 22.45 -26.71 30.71
N GLY A 182 21.61 -27.38 29.92
CA GLY A 182 20.16 -27.28 30.04
C GLY A 182 19.61 -27.91 31.33
N LEU A 183 18.37 -27.57 31.65
CA LEU A 183 17.67 -28.02 32.85
C LEU A 183 16.88 -29.31 32.62
N TRP A 184 16.32 -29.53 31.42
CA TRP A 184 15.44 -30.67 31.11
C TRP A 184 15.83 -31.41 29.82
N SER A 185 15.18 -32.56 29.58
CA SER A 185 15.44 -33.49 28.46
C SER A 185 16.86 -34.06 28.45
N ALA A 186 17.15 -34.95 27.50
CA ALA A 186 18.50 -35.45 27.24
C ALA A 186 18.71 -35.55 25.73
N PHE A 187 19.95 -35.33 25.27
CA PHE A 187 20.31 -35.66 23.90
C PHE A 187 20.55 -37.17 23.82
N GLU A 188 19.63 -37.89 23.18
CA GLU A 188 19.75 -39.33 22.94
C GLU A 188 20.32 -39.59 21.54
N ASN A 189 19.60 -39.20 20.49
CA ASN A 189 20.07 -39.27 19.11
C ASN A 189 19.60 -38.08 18.28
N ARG A 190 20.13 -37.97 17.04
CA ARG A 190 19.81 -36.86 16.13
C ARG A 190 18.33 -36.80 15.75
N LEU A 191 17.65 -37.94 15.62
CA LEU A 191 16.24 -37.98 15.24
C LEU A 191 15.34 -37.47 16.38
N GLN A 192 15.54 -37.99 17.59
CA GLN A 192 14.82 -37.55 18.78
C GLN A 192 15.14 -36.10 19.16
N CYS A 193 16.29 -35.58 18.75
CA CYS A 193 16.60 -34.16 18.89
C CYS A 193 15.68 -33.28 18.05
N ARG A 194 15.27 -33.75 16.87
CA ARG A 194 14.33 -33.07 15.94
C ARG A 194 12.85 -33.32 16.27
N GLN A 195 12.58 -34.09 17.32
CA GLN A 195 11.24 -34.46 17.75
C GLN A 195 11.00 -34.04 19.20
N GLY A 196 9.73 -33.98 19.61
CA GLY A 196 9.34 -33.83 21.00
C GLY A 196 8.80 -32.45 21.37
N ALA A 197 8.59 -32.25 22.67
CA ALA A 197 7.85 -31.10 23.20
C ALA A 197 8.55 -29.76 22.94
N GLU A 198 9.88 -29.76 22.78
CA GLU A 198 10.68 -28.57 22.48
C GLU A 198 10.27 -27.91 21.15
N TRP A 199 9.73 -28.69 20.21
CA TRP A 199 9.31 -28.19 18.91
C TRP A 199 7.86 -27.72 18.88
N LEU A 200 7.07 -28.00 19.92
CA LEU A 200 5.65 -27.63 19.98
C LEU A 200 5.40 -26.14 19.77
N PRO A 201 6.16 -25.19 20.38
CA PRO A 201 5.93 -23.76 20.14
C PRO A 201 5.98 -23.41 18.66
N THR A 202 7.04 -23.83 17.95
CA THR A 202 7.18 -23.58 16.51
C THR A 202 6.13 -24.32 15.69
N VAL A 203 5.76 -25.56 16.04
CA VAL A 203 4.69 -26.29 15.34
C VAL A 203 3.34 -25.57 15.47
N ILE A 204 2.97 -25.18 16.69
CA ILE A 204 1.72 -24.45 16.97
C ILE A 204 1.73 -23.11 16.23
N TRP A 205 2.86 -22.41 16.25
CA TRP A 205 3.04 -21.16 15.54
C TRP A 205 2.84 -21.32 14.03
N GLN A 206 3.53 -22.28 13.41
CA GLN A 206 3.40 -22.58 11.99
C GLN A 206 1.97 -22.99 11.60
N PHE A 207 1.30 -23.78 12.46
CA PHE A 207 -0.11 -24.16 12.28
C PHE A 207 -1.04 -22.95 12.29
N PHE A 208 -0.92 -22.08 13.30
CA PHE A 208 -1.74 -20.89 13.41
C PHE A 208 -1.60 -20.00 12.16
N TRP A 209 -0.38 -19.73 11.70
CA TRP A 209 -0.17 -18.86 10.55
C TRP A 209 -0.60 -19.50 9.23
N SER A 210 -0.26 -20.76 9.00
CA SER A 210 -0.47 -21.43 7.71
C SER A 210 -1.90 -21.95 7.54
N TRP A 211 -2.54 -22.42 8.61
CA TRP A 211 -3.83 -23.13 8.53
C TRP A 211 -5.00 -22.38 9.17
N ILE A 212 -4.75 -21.29 9.90
CA ILE A 212 -5.82 -20.43 10.43
C ILE A 212 -5.74 -19.03 9.80
N PHE A 213 -4.62 -18.33 9.98
CA PHE A 213 -4.48 -16.95 9.53
C PHE A 213 -4.43 -16.82 8.01
N ALA A 214 -3.65 -17.66 7.32
CA ALA A 214 -3.54 -17.59 5.86
C ALA A 214 -4.88 -17.86 5.14
N PRO A 215 -5.68 -18.89 5.49
CA PRO A 215 -7.03 -19.05 4.95
C PRO A 215 -7.96 -17.87 5.27
N TYR A 216 -7.86 -17.29 6.48
CA TYR A 216 -8.60 -16.08 6.83
C TYR A 216 -8.23 -14.89 5.93
N VAL A 217 -6.94 -14.70 5.65
CA VAL A 217 -6.45 -13.67 4.72
C VAL A 217 -6.99 -13.92 3.30
N LEU A 218 -6.90 -15.16 2.78
CA LEU A 218 -7.48 -15.53 1.48
C LEU A 218 -8.96 -15.17 1.39
N PHE A 219 -9.73 -15.51 2.42
CA PHE A 219 -11.14 -15.16 2.49
C PHE A 219 -11.36 -13.65 2.49
N LYS A 220 -10.53 -12.89 3.21
CA LYS A 220 -10.65 -11.43 3.31
C LYS A 220 -10.31 -10.72 1.99
N ILE A 221 -9.32 -11.22 1.25
CA ILE A 221 -8.84 -10.58 0.01
C ILE A 221 -9.63 -10.99 -1.25
N ARG A 222 -10.52 -11.99 -1.15
CA ARG A 222 -11.19 -12.59 -2.33
C ARG A 222 -11.91 -11.58 -3.23
N ASN A 223 -12.53 -10.57 -2.63
CA ASN A 223 -13.34 -9.55 -3.32
C ASN A 223 -12.54 -8.29 -3.68
N ILE A 224 -11.24 -8.24 -3.35
CA ILE A 224 -10.38 -7.12 -3.70
C ILE A 224 -10.02 -7.25 -5.18
N ARG A 225 -10.26 -6.21 -5.99
CA ARG A 225 -9.76 -6.17 -7.37
C ARG A 225 -8.25 -6.14 -7.33
N ASP A 226 -7.61 -6.97 -8.15
CA ASP A 226 -6.17 -7.20 -8.06
C ASP A 226 -5.39 -5.97 -8.53
N VAL A 227 -4.98 -5.14 -7.58
CA VAL A 227 -4.12 -3.99 -7.82
C VAL A 227 -2.68 -4.45 -7.67
N HIS A 228 -1.81 -4.14 -8.63
CA HIS A 228 -0.39 -4.49 -8.56
C HIS A 228 -0.12 -6.00 -8.35
N CYS A 229 -1.00 -6.84 -8.92
CA CYS A 229 -0.96 -8.31 -8.77
C CYS A 229 -0.86 -8.81 -7.31
N TRP A 230 -1.22 -7.98 -6.34
CA TRP A 230 -1.02 -8.26 -4.92
C TRP A 230 -1.87 -9.43 -4.44
N ARG A 231 -3.13 -9.48 -4.88
CA ARG A 231 -4.04 -10.56 -4.51
C ARG A 231 -3.50 -11.87 -5.10
N LEU A 232 -3.11 -11.85 -6.37
CA LEU A 232 -2.52 -13.02 -7.03
C LEU A 232 -1.24 -13.48 -6.32
N GLN A 233 -0.30 -12.57 -6.03
CA GLN A 233 0.92 -12.82 -5.25
C GLN A 233 0.59 -13.50 -3.92
N THR A 234 -0.33 -12.92 -3.14
CA THR A 234 -0.70 -13.43 -1.83
C THR A 234 -1.33 -14.81 -1.93
N THR A 235 -2.21 -15.02 -2.92
CA THR A 235 -2.84 -16.32 -3.17
C THR A 235 -1.82 -17.39 -3.53
N LEU A 236 -0.91 -17.12 -4.46
CA LEU A 236 0.12 -18.08 -4.88
C LEU A 236 1.05 -18.46 -3.72
N CYS A 237 1.48 -17.49 -2.91
CA CYS A 237 2.35 -17.74 -1.76
C CYS A 237 1.67 -18.60 -0.69
N ILE A 238 0.39 -18.33 -0.40
CA ILE A 238 -0.38 -19.12 0.58
C ILE A 238 -0.57 -20.55 0.07
N VAL A 239 -1.03 -20.73 -1.17
CA VAL A 239 -1.27 -22.06 -1.74
C VAL A 239 0.01 -22.88 -1.79
N ALA A 240 1.14 -22.28 -2.20
CA ALA A 240 2.44 -22.96 -2.21
C ALA A 240 2.96 -23.31 -0.81
N GLY A 241 2.60 -22.52 0.21
CA GLY A 241 3.02 -22.73 1.60
C GLY A 241 2.16 -23.73 2.39
N LEU A 242 0.91 -23.99 1.99
CA LEU A 242 -0.02 -24.84 2.76
C LEU A 242 0.49 -26.27 2.97
N ILE A 243 1.24 -26.81 2.00
CA ILE A 243 1.78 -28.17 2.05
C ILE A 243 2.95 -28.33 3.04
N ALA A 244 3.61 -27.24 3.43
CA ALA A 244 4.86 -27.30 4.17
C ALA A 244 4.73 -27.97 5.54
N LEU A 245 3.77 -27.51 6.35
CA LEU A 245 3.54 -28.03 7.70
C LEU A 245 3.16 -29.52 7.74
N PRO A 246 2.15 -30.00 7.00
CA PRO A 246 1.78 -31.42 7.06
C PRO A 246 2.91 -32.32 6.54
N MET A 247 3.64 -31.90 5.51
CA MET A 247 4.74 -32.71 4.98
C MET A 247 5.96 -32.72 5.90
N TRP A 248 6.27 -31.60 6.56
CA TRP A 248 7.31 -31.54 7.59
C TRP A 248 6.99 -32.44 8.79
N LEU A 249 5.75 -32.41 9.29
CA LEU A 249 5.35 -33.28 10.39
C LEU A 249 5.27 -34.75 9.96
N GLY A 250 4.75 -35.04 8.77
CA GLY A 250 4.72 -36.38 8.20
C GLY A 250 6.11 -36.99 8.07
N SER A 251 7.07 -36.22 7.55
CA SER A 251 8.46 -36.66 7.42
C SER A 251 9.18 -36.87 8.75
N LEU A 252 8.77 -36.19 9.83
CA LEU A 252 9.37 -36.39 11.16
C LEU A 252 8.70 -37.50 11.97
N TYR A 253 7.37 -37.65 11.90
CA TYR A 253 6.61 -38.49 12.83
C TYR A 253 5.97 -39.72 12.20
N SER A 254 5.97 -39.86 10.87
CA SER A 254 5.39 -41.04 10.23
C SER A 254 6.24 -42.29 10.48
N PRO A 255 5.62 -43.43 10.86
CA PRO A 255 6.32 -44.71 10.94
C PRO A 255 6.54 -45.37 9.57
N ASN A 256 6.01 -44.81 8.48
CA ASN A 256 6.11 -45.41 7.16
C ASN A 256 7.55 -45.34 6.63
N LEU A 257 8.06 -46.47 6.14
CA LEU A 257 9.43 -46.58 5.63
C LEU A 257 9.71 -45.63 4.46
N GLU A 258 8.70 -45.34 3.63
CA GLU A 258 8.79 -44.41 2.49
C GLU A 258 9.26 -43.00 2.91
N TYR A 259 8.79 -42.48 4.05
CA TYR A 259 9.25 -41.18 4.55
C TYR A 259 10.70 -41.24 5.01
N SER A 260 11.13 -42.36 5.60
CA SER A 260 12.51 -42.57 6.03
C SER A 260 13.47 -42.61 4.83
N GLU A 261 13.09 -43.32 3.77
CA GLU A 261 13.85 -43.35 2.52
C GLU A 261 13.93 -41.96 1.87
N MET A 262 12.80 -41.26 1.78
CA MET A 262 12.75 -39.91 1.22
C MET A 262 13.61 -38.92 2.00
N ASN A 263 13.62 -39.00 3.34
CA ASN A 263 14.42 -38.12 4.20
C ASN A 263 15.93 -38.22 3.97
N THR A 264 16.39 -39.29 3.31
CA THR A 264 17.78 -39.45 2.89
C THR A 264 18.14 -38.44 1.79
N TYR A 265 17.18 -38.11 0.92
CA TYR A 265 17.38 -37.24 -0.25
C TYR A 265 16.75 -35.85 -0.09
N TRP A 266 15.73 -35.74 0.77
CA TRP A 266 14.94 -34.54 0.98
C TRP A 266 14.78 -34.28 2.48
N ALA A 267 15.55 -33.33 3.02
CA ALA A 267 15.50 -33.05 4.45
C ALA A 267 14.08 -32.63 4.90
N PRO A 268 13.58 -33.08 6.06
CA PRO A 268 12.22 -32.76 6.52
C PRO A 268 11.87 -31.25 6.46
N PRO A 269 12.75 -30.31 6.86
CA PRO A 269 12.45 -28.87 6.78
C PRO A 269 12.42 -28.29 5.35
N LEU A 270 12.91 -29.03 4.35
CA LEU A 270 12.91 -28.63 2.95
C LEU A 270 11.51 -28.59 2.36
N TRP A 271 10.51 -29.19 3.02
CA TRP A 271 9.09 -29.05 2.65
C TRP A 271 8.56 -27.60 2.71
N PHE A 272 9.25 -26.69 3.39
CA PHE A 272 8.95 -25.25 3.33
C PHE A 272 9.47 -24.57 2.06
N LEU A 273 10.39 -25.20 1.32
CA LEU A 273 11.06 -24.61 0.17
C LEU A 273 10.09 -24.16 -0.95
N PRO A 274 9.06 -24.93 -1.36
CA PRO A 274 8.14 -24.48 -2.41
C PRO A 274 7.43 -23.16 -2.06
N GLY A 275 6.99 -23.03 -0.80
CA GLY A 275 6.39 -21.80 -0.29
C GLY A 275 7.39 -20.64 -0.26
N ILE A 276 8.60 -20.89 0.23
CA ILE A 276 9.69 -19.91 0.29
C ILE A 276 10.07 -19.40 -1.11
N MET A 277 10.34 -20.31 -2.05
CA MET A 277 10.66 -19.94 -3.43
C MET A 277 9.52 -19.13 -4.06
N MET A 278 8.25 -19.48 -3.81
CA MET A 278 7.13 -18.69 -4.28
C MET A 278 7.09 -17.28 -3.67
N MET A 279 7.40 -17.14 -2.38
CA MET A 279 7.51 -15.82 -1.73
C MET A 279 8.65 -14.99 -2.32
N GLU A 280 9.80 -15.59 -2.60
CA GLU A 280 10.94 -14.93 -3.25
C GLU A 280 10.59 -14.48 -4.67
N ILE A 281 10.04 -15.39 -5.49
CA ILE A 281 9.55 -15.09 -6.84
C ILE A 281 8.56 -13.94 -6.77
N ALA A 282 7.54 -14.03 -5.91
CA ALA A 282 6.51 -13.02 -5.88
C ALA A 282 7.04 -11.65 -5.39
N THR A 283 7.99 -11.64 -4.46
CA THR A 283 8.61 -10.40 -3.96
C THR A 283 9.47 -9.73 -5.03
N LEU A 284 10.16 -10.50 -5.88
CA LEU A 284 11.12 -9.97 -6.85
C LEU A 284 10.49 -9.75 -8.24
N PHE A 285 9.68 -10.70 -8.72
CA PHE A 285 9.14 -10.71 -10.07
C PHE A 285 7.98 -9.73 -10.28
N PHE A 286 7.00 -9.64 -9.37
CA PHE A 286 5.84 -8.77 -9.58
C PHE A 286 6.22 -7.28 -9.68
N PRO A 287 7.08 -6.72 -8.80
CA PRO A 287 7.55 -5.34 -8.96
C PRO A 287 8.32 -5.13 -10.28
N PHE A 288 9.15 -6.11 -10.68
CA PHE A 288 9.85 -6.09 -11.97
C PHE A 288 8.88 -6.02 -13.14
N TYR A 289 7.93 -6.95 -13.18
CA TYR A 289 6.91 -7.03 -14.22
C TYR A 289 6.13 -5.72 -14.35
N GLU A 290 5.69 -5.15 -13.24
CA GLU A 290 4.94 -3.88 -13.23
C GLU A 290 5.75 -2.71 -13.77
N VAL A 291 7.02 -2.60 -13.38
CA VAL A 291 7.89 -1.51 -13.86
C VAL A 291 8.11 -1.64 -15.36
N VAL A 292 8.45 -2.84 -15.85
CA VAL A 292 8.65 -3.09 -17.28
C VAL A 292 7.36 -2.83 -18.07
N PHE A 293 6.22 -3.31 -17.57
CA PHE A 293 4.92 -3.07 -18.18
C PHE A 293 4.60 -1.57 -18.23
N SER A 294 4.77 -0.86 -17.12
CA SER A 294 4.53 0.58 -17.05
C SER A 294 5.47 1.36 -17.97
N GLN A 295 6.75 0.98 -18.08
CA GLN A 295 7.71 1.63 -18.98
C GLN A 295 7.34 1.42 -20.45
N LYS A 296 6.97 0.19 -20.84
CA LYS A 296 6.47 -0.11 -22.20
C LYS A 296 5.24 0.74 -22.52
N LEU A 297 4.33 0.90 -21.57
CA LEU A 297 3.14 1.73 -21.74
C LEU A 297 3.50 3.21 -21.96
N ARG A 298 4.39 3.75 -21.12
CA ARG A 298 4.87 5.12 -21.25
C ARG A 298 5.57 5.36 -22.58
N ALA A 299 6.39 4.42 -23.05
CA ALA A 299 7.05 4.52 -24.35
C ALA A 299 6.04 4.58 -25.50
N ARG A 300 5.01 3.72 -25.49
CA ARG A 300 3.93 3.76 -26.49
C ARG A 300 3.18 5.09 -26.47
N ALA A 301 2.88 5.60 -25.28
CA ALA A 301 2.19 6.88 -25.13
C ALA A 301 3.04 8.05 -25.64
N LEU A 302 4.34 8.08 -25.32
CA LEU A 302 5.26 9.09 -25.84
C LEU A 302 5.37 9.05 -27.37
N HIS A 303 5.46 7.86 -27.96
CA HIS A 303 5.44 7.71 -29.42
C HIS A 303 4.12 8.20 -30.03
N ALA A 304 2.98 7.88 -29.40
CA ALA A 304 1.68 8.38 -29.84
C ALA A 304 1.58 9.91 -29.75
N MET A 305 2.10 10.52 -28.69
CA MET A 305 2.15 11.98 -28.52
C MET A 305 3.07 12.65 -29.55
N GLY A 306 4.28 12.12 -29.76
CA GLY A 306 5.22 12.65 -30.75
C GLY A 306 4.67 12.58 -32.18
N ALA A 307 4.03 11.46 -32.53
CA ALA A 307 3.35 11.31 -33.81
C ALA A 307 2.20 12.32 -33.98
N ILE A 308 1.47 12.67 -32.91
CA ILE A 308 0.44 13.72 -32.96
C ILE A 308 1.05 15.10 -33.21
N GLU A 309 2.21 15.41 -32.61
CA GLU A 309 2.87 16.70 -32.76
C GLU A 309 3.45 16.89 -34.17
N GLU A 310 4.05 15.83 -34.72
CA GLU A 310 4.50 15.77 -36.12
C GLU A 310 3.32 15.83 -37.09
N PHE A 311 2.24 15.09 -36.79
CA PHE A 311 1.01 15.12 -37.58
C PHE A 311 0.27 16.45 -37.50
N ARG A 312 0.33 17.19 -36.38
CA ARG A 312 -0.21 18.55 -36.26
C ARG A 312 0.57 19.54 -37.13
N ARG A 313 1.86 19.29 -37.38
CA ARG A 313 2.68 20.09 -38.31
C ARG A 313 2.35 19.78 -39.78
N SER A 314 1.78 18.62 -40.08
CA SER A 314 1.30 18.26 -41.43
C SER A 314 -0.23 18.42 -41.52
N SER A 315 -0.75 19.40 -42.27
CA SER A 315 -2.17 19.82 -42.29
C SER A 315 -3.26 18.80 -42.75
N PHE A 316 -3.08 17.49 -42.56
CA PHE A 316 -4.11 16.48 -42.84
C PHE A 316 -4.78 16.00 -41.55
N PRO A 317 -6.08 15.69 -41.52
CA PRO A 317 -6.73 15.06 -40.36
C PRO A 317 -6.80 13.54 -40.52
N SER A 318 -6.17 12.79 -39.60
CA SER A 318 -6.25 11.33 -39.55
C SER A 318 -7.43 10.92 -38.67
N LYS A 319 -8.31 10.10 -39.23
CA LYS A 319 -9.22 9.23 -38.48
C LYS A 319 -8.37 8.08 -37.91
N ASN A 320 -7.90 8.16 -36.66
CA ASN A 320 -7.70 6.96 -35.81
C ASN A 320 -7.31 7.28 -34.35
N ASN A 321 -7.65 6.34 -33.48
CA ASN A 321 -7.60 6.18 -32.00
C ASN A 321 -6.55 6.91 -31.12
N ASN A 322 -5.63 7.73 -31.64
CA ASN A 322 -4.52 8.30 -30.86
C ASN A 322 -4.83 9.62 -30.13
N ARG A 323 -5.98 10.26 -30.34
CA ARG A 323 -6.33 11.55 -29.70
C ARG A 323 -6.42 11.49 -28.17
N ASP A 324 -6.65 10.30 -27.63
CA ASP A 324 -6.90 10.09 -26.20
C ASP A 324 -5.63 10.30 -25.35
N TYR A 325 -4.41 10.19 -25.87
CA TYR A 325 -3.18 10.40 -25.08
C TYR A 325 -2.74 11.87 -24.97
N SER A 326 -3.38 12.81 -25.66
CA SER A 326 -2.92 14.21 -25.71
C SER A 326 -3.11 14.95 -24.39
N ILE A 327 -2.28 15.98 -24.14
CA ILE A 327 -2.47 16.89 -22.99
C ILE A 327 -3.83 17.59 -23.03
N VAL A 328 -4.37 17.87 -24.22
CA VAL A 328 -5.69 18.48 -24.40
C VAL A 328 -6.80 17.55 -23.89
N ALA A 329 -6.67 16.24 -24.15
CA ALA A 329 -7.62 15.26 -23.65
C ALA A 329 -7.55 15.13 -22.11
N LEU A 330 -6.33 15.15 -21.54
CA LEU A 330 -6.13 15.20 -20.08
C LEU A 330 -6.77 16.45 -19.47
N GLU A 331 -6.51 17.63 -20.03
CA GLU A 331 -7.10 18.88 -19.56
C GLU A 331 -8.62 18.89 -19.64
N LYS A 332 -9.19 18.30 -20.70
CA LYS A 332 -10.64 18.17 -20.84
C LYS A 332 -11.24 17.35 -19.69
N VAL A 333 -10.60 16.23 -19.31
CA VAL A 333 -11.04 15.41 -18.17
C VAL A 333 -10.86 16.14 -16.85
N LEU A 334 -9.74 16.83 -16.64
CA LEU A 334 -9.49 17.59 -15.41
C LEU A 334 -10.41 18.82 -15.24
N LYS A 335 -10.84 19.45 -16.34
CA LYS A 335 -11.79 20.58 -16.30
C LYS A 335 -13.24 20.12 -16.14
N GLY A 336 -13.58 18.93 -16.62
CA GLY A 336 -14.92 18.34 -16.50
C GLY A 336 -15.08 17.50 -15.24
N ASP A 337 -15.82 16.40 -15.37
CA ASP A 337 -15.95 15.40 -14.31
C ASP A 337 -14.68 14.54 -14.23
N SER A 338 -13.84 14.85 -13.24
CA SER A 338 -12.62 14.11 -12.95
C SER A 338 -12.86 12.83 -12.13
N THR A 339 -14.08 12.56 -11.65
CA THR A 339 -14.38 11.46 -10.71
C THR A 339 -13.98 10.09 -11.25
N PRO A 340 -14.27 9.72 -12.53
CA PRO A 340 -13.83 8.43 -13.07
C PRO A 340 -12.30 8.32 -13.17
N PHE A 341 -11.62 9.45 -13.41
CA PHE A 341 -10.16 9.50 -13.50
C PHE A 341 -9.51 9.43 -12.10
N LEU A 342 -10.07 10.14 -11.13
CA LEU A 342 -9.70 10.04 -9.72
C LEU A 342 -9.92 8.62 -9.19
N HIS A 343 -11.06 7.99 -9.50
CA HIS A 343 -11.34 6.60 -9.13
C HIS A 343 -10.25 5.68 -9.65
N PHE A 344 -9.88 5.80 -10.92
CA PHE A 344 -8.79 5.03 -11.49
C PHE A 344 -7.45 5.31 -10.80
N ALA A 345 -7.07 6.59 -10.63
CA ALA A 345 -5.82 6.98 -10.00
C ALA A 345 -5.70 6.44 -8.56
N ALA A 346 -6.78 6.49 -7.78
CA ALA A 346 -6.81 6.02 -6.41
C ALA A 346 -6.87 4.49 -6.28
N THR A 347 -7.51 3.77 -7.21
CA THR A 347 -7.71 2.30 -7.07
C THR A 347 -6.78 1.46 -7.90
N HIS A 348 -6.22 1.99 -8.99
CA HIS A 348 -5.40 1.21 -9.94
C HIS A 348 -3.96 1.71 -10.04
N ASP A 349 -3.71 3.02 -9.88
CA ASP A 349 -2.36 3.61 -10.01
C ASP A 349 -1.74 4.05 -8.68
N PHE A 350 -2.54 4.10 -7.60
CA PHE A 350 -2.19 4.65 -6.28
C PHE A 350 -1.52 6.03 -6.37
N SER A 351 -2.12 6.90 -7.19
CA SER A 351 -1.65 8.26 -7.48
C SER A 351 -2.77 9.30 -7.34
N GLY A 352 -3.81 8.99 -6.56
CA GLY A 352 -5.00 9.83 -6.43
C GLY A 352 -4.71 11.20 -5.83
N GLU A 353 -3.66 11.33 -5.02
CA GLU A 353 -3.22 12.59 -4.41
C GLU A 353 -2.89 13.65 -5.47
N ASN A 354 -2.37 13.24 -6.61
CA ASN A 354 -2.03 14.15 -7.70
C ASN A 354 -3.29 14.73 -8.36
N ILE A 355 -4.34 13.91 -8.52
CA ILE A 355 -5.61 14.35 -9.09
C ILE A 355 -6.35 15.25 -8.11
N MET A 356 -6.41 14.85 -6.83
CA MET A 356 -7.01 15.64 -5.76
C MET A 356 -6.33 17.00 -5.60
N PHE A 357 -5.01 17.05 -5.58
CA PHE A 357 -4.26 18.31 -5.52
C PHE A 357 -4.64 19.25 -6.68
N LEU A 358 -4.70 18.74 -7.92
CA LEU A 358 -5.10 19.55 -9.07
C LEU A 358 -6.55 20.03 -8.98
N ASN A 359 -7.46 19.19 -8.51
CA ASN A 359 -8.86 19.57 -8.29
C ASN A 359 -8.97 20.69 -7.25
N HIS A 360 -8.27 20.58 -6.11
CA HIS A 360 -8.31 21.62 -5.08
C HIS A 360 -7.63 22.91 -5.48
N VAL A 361 -6.53 22.85 -6.22
CA VAL A 361 -5.89 24.06 -6.78
C VAL A 361 -6.82 24.73 -7.80
N ARG A 362 -7.51 23.95 -8.66
CA ARG A 362 -8.51 24.47 -9.60
C ARG A 362 -9.65 25.17 -8.84
N ASP A 363 -10.19 24.52 -7.82
CA ASP A 363 -11.33 25.03 -7.07
C ASP A 363 -10.95 26.27 -6.23
N TRP A 364 -9.75 26.28 -5.62
CA TRP A 364 -9.19 27.44 -4.93
C TRP A 364 -8.96 28.63 -5.89
N LYS A 365 -8.45 28.38 -7.09
CA LYS A 365 -8.30 29.42 -8.13
C LYS A 365 -9.65 29.96 -8.60
N ALA A 366 -10.66 29.11 -8.72
CA ALA A 366 -12.02 29.54 -9.06
C ALA A 366 -12.60 30.45 -7.97
N ALA A 367 -12.35 30.16 -6.68
CA ALA A 367 -12.71 31.04 -5.57
C ALA A 367 -11.93 32.37 -5.63
N TRP A 368 -10.63 32.33 -5.93
CA TRP A 368 -9.82 33.55 -6.09
C TRP A 368 -10.33 34.46 -7.22
N ALA A 369 -10.76 33.88 -8.34
CA ALA A 369 -11.33 34.61 -9.47
C ALA A 369 -12.64 35.33 -9.11
N GLN A 370 -13.38 34.82 -8.11
CA GLN A 370 -14.57 35.43 -7.55
C GLN A 370 -14.26 36.43 -6.41
N SER A 371 -13.00 36.81 -6.21
CA SER A 371 -12.64 37.77 -5.16
C SER A 371 -13.21 39.17 -5.45
N PRO A 372 -13.53 39.96 -4.41
CA PRO A 372 -13.99 41.34 -4.56
C PRO A 372 -13.04 42.24 -5.36
N ALA A 373 -11.73 41.95 -5.34
CA ALA A 373 -10.72 42.66 -6.13
C ALA A 373 -10.85 42.42 -7.64
N ASN A 374 -11.37 41.25 -8.04
CA ASN A 374 -11.52 40.83 -9.44
C ASN A 374 -12.93 41.08 -10.00
N LEU A 375 -13.94 41.14 -9.12
CA LEU A 375 -15.32 41.49 -9.46
C LEU A 375 -15.44 43.00 -9.68
N LYS A 376 -15.60 43.42 -10.94
CA LYS A 376 -15.79 44.83 -11.34
C LYS A 376 -17.09 45.48 -10.83
N PHE A 377 -17.86 44.81 -9.97
CA PHE A 377 -19.25 45.14 -9.67
C PHE A 377 -19.48 46.03 -8.43
N GLN A 378 -18.44 46.34 -7.65
CA GLN A 378 -18.49 47.37 -6.60
C GLN A 378 -17.08 47.85 -6.26
N LYS A 379 -16.92 49.09 -5.77
CA LYS A 379 -15.65 49.53 -5.14
C LYS A 379 -15.48 48.72 -3.86
N ALA A 380 -14.83 47.55 -3.95
CA ALA A 380 -14.51 46.74 -2.78
C ALA A 380 -13.65 47.54 -1.80
N ASN A 381 -13.98 47.49 -0.51
CA ASN A 381 -13.18 48.13 0.53
C ASN A 381 -11.84 47.38 0.69
N ALA A 382 -10.75 48.09 1.01
CA ALA A 382 -9.43 47.50 1.20
C ALA A 382 -9.42 46.42 2.29
N GLU A 383 -10.22 46.60 3.34
CA GLU A 383 -10.40 45.62 4.43
C GLU A 383 -11.09 44.33 3.97
N GLU A 384 -12.09 44.44 3.08
CA GLU A 384 -12.79 43.27 2.52
C GLU A 384 -11.86 42.46 1.62
N ILE A 385 -11.01 43.13 0.83
CA ILE A 385 -10.01 42.50 -0.01
C ILE A 385 -8.99 41.74 0.84
N GLU A 386 -8.50 42.36 1.92
CA GLU A 386 -7.52 41.74 2.82
C GLU A 386 -8.14 40.57 3.61
N SER A 387 -9.38 40.70 4.07
CA SER A 387 -10.13 39.62 4.71
C SER A 387 -10.33 38.42 3.77
N TYR A 388 -10.68 38.68 2.50
CA TYR A 388 -10.82 37.63 1.50
C TYR A 388 -9.48 36.98 1.15
N ARG A 389 -8.41 37.77 1.00
CA ARG A 389 -7.03 37.29 0.82
C ARG A 389 -6.61 36.37 1.97
N ARG A 390 -6.93 36.72 3.21
CA ARG A 390 -6.69 35.90 4.41
C ARG A 390 -7.47 34.60 4.40
N HIS A 391 -8.73 34.63 4.00
CA HIS A 391 -9.53 33.41 3.85
C HIS A 391 -8.91 32.46 2.81
N LEU A 392 -8.53 32.99 1.64
CA LEU A 392 -7.87 32.21 0.59
C LEU A 392 -6.48 31.71 0.99
N TYR A 393 -5.75 32.44 1.83
CA TYR A 393 -4.50 31.98 2.43
C TYR A 393 -4.70 30.78 3.34
N ASN A 394 -5.74 30.78 4.17
CA ASN A 394 -6.04 29.64 5.05
C ASN A 394 -6.35 28.38 4.24
N ILE A 395 -7.16 28.50 3.18
CA ILE A 395 -7.45 27.38 2.27
C ILE A 395 -6.16 26.89 1.61
N ALA A 396 -5.37 27.82 1.05
CA ALA A 396 -4.11 27.48 0.42
C ALA A 396 -3.17 26.76 1.39
N LEU A 397 -3.11 27.18 2.66
CA LEU A 397 -2.30 26.52 3.68
C LEU A 397 -2.77 25.09 3.95
N GLU A 398 -4.08 24.83 3.99
CA GLU A 398 -4.60 23.46 4.16
C GLU A 398 -4.24 22.58 2.95
N ILE A 399 -4.29 23.12 1.73
CA ILE A 399 -3.79 22.42 0.52
C ILE A 399 -2.30 22.08 0.68
N TYR A 400 -1.48 23.03 1.15
CA TYR A 400 -0.05 22.81 1.39
C TYR A 400 0.19 21.70 2.41
N VAL A 401 -0.46 21.75 3.58
CA VAL A 401 -0.27 20.76 4.64
C VAL A 401 -0.75 19.37 4.20
N THR A 402 -1.81 19.30 3.40
CA THR A 402 -2.43 18.03 2.98
C THR A 402 -1.68 17.35 1.84
N TYR A 403 -1.17 18.10 0.86
CA TYR A 403 -0.58 17.52 -0.35
C TYR A 403 0.91 17.82 -0.54
N VAL A 404 1.46 18.89 0.05
CA VAL A 404 2.83 19.34 -0.25
C VAL A 404 3.79 19.08 0.90
N HIS A 405 3.35 19.28 2.14
CA HIS A 405 4.22 19.21 3.31
C HIS A 405 4.72 17.78 3.55
N LEU A 406 6.03 17.54 3.34
CA LEU A 406 6.66 16.20 3.35
C LEU A 406 6.40 15.36 4.61
N PHE A 407 6.20 15.98 5.77
CA PHE A 407 5.95 15.27 7.04
C PHE A 407 4.49 15.29 7.47
N GLY A 408 3.68 16.16 6.87
CA GLY A 408 2.29 16.41 7.27
C GLY A 408 1.29 15.74 6.35
N ALA A 409 1.61 15.70 5.05
CA ALA A 409 0.84 15.02 4.03
C ALA A 409 0.96 13.50 4.17
N GLU A 410 -0.16 12.78 4.11
CA GLU A 410 -0.15 11.31 4.12
C GLU A 410 0.38 10.76 2.79
N PHE A 411 0.10 11.47 1.69
CA PHE A 411 0.67 11.22 0.36
C PHE A 411 1.15 12.55 -0.26
N PRO A 412 2.40 12.98 0.01
CA PRO A 412 2.92 14.20 -0.59
C PRO A 412 3.09 14.05 -2.10
N ILE A 413 2.66 15.06 -2.85
CA ILE A 413 2.87 15.15 -4.29
C ILE A 413 4.36 15.19 -4.61
N ASN A 414 4.75 14.54 -5.71
CA ASN A 414 6.13 14.49 -6.14
C ASN A 414 6.44 15.70 -7.05
N ILE A 415 7.01 16.75 -6.46
CA ILE A 415 7.42 17.99 -7.15
C ILE A 415 8.93 18.24 -6.98
N GLU A 416 9.51 19.05 -7.86
CA GLU A 416 10.91 19.42 -7.85
C GLU A 416 11.29 20.18 -6.56
N SER A 417 12.53 19.99 -6.10
CA SER A 417 13.00 20.56 -4.83
C SER A 417 12.96 22.09 -4.78
N GLU A 418 13.13 22.75 -5.93
CA GLU A 418 13.05 24.20 -6.06
C GLU A 418 11.62 24.69 -5.84
N ILE A 419 10.65 24.07 -6.52
CA ILE A 419 9.21 24.38 -6.36
C ILE A 419 8.77 24.14 -4.91
N TYR A 420 9.22 23.03 -4.31
CA TYR A 420 8.94 22.75 -2.90
C TYR A 420 9.52 23.82 -1.98
N ARG A 421 10.75 24.28 -2.22
CA ARG A 421 11.39 25.35 -1.43
C ARG A 421 10.58 26.64 -1.51
N ASP A 422 10.07 27.00 -2.68
CA ASP A 422 9.29 28.23 -2.86
C ASP A 422 7.93 28.15 -2.17
N LEU A 423 7.25 27.00 -2.19
CA LEU A 423 6.04 26.80 -1.38
C LEU A 423 6.33 26.79 0.12
N LYS A 424 7.48 26.23 0.51
CA LYS A 424 7.93 26.20 1.91
C LYS A 424 8.17 27.61 2.45
N THR A 425 8.75 28.53 1.68
CA THR A 425 8.97 29.92 2.16
C THR A 425 7.64 30.63 2.45
N VAL A 426 6.59 30.36 1.66
CA VAL A 426 5.27 30.98 1.81
C VAL A 426 4.46 30.38 2.95
N PHE A 427 4.45 29.06 3.10
CA PHE A 427 3.49 28.37 3.98
C PHE A 427 4.10 27.79 5.25
N MET A 428 5.40 27.50 5.31
CA MET A 428 6.01 26.77 6.44
C MET A 428 5.80 27.46 7.81
N PRO A 429 5.95 28.80 7.95
CA PRO A 429 5.72 29.46 9.24
C PRO A 429 4.29 29.23 9.77
N ALA A 430 3.29 29.47 8.92
CA ALA A 430 1.89 29.25 9.28
C ALA A 430 1.54 27.77 9.43
N ALA A 431 2.14 26.88 8.64
CA ALA A 431 1.95 25.44 8.71
C ALA A 431 2.40 24.89 10.08
N MET A 432 3.54 25.34 10.60
CA MET A 432 4.00 24.92 11.93
C MET A 432 3.03 25.31 13.04
N THR A 433 2.41 26.50 12.94
CA THR A 433 1.37 26.94 13.87
C THR A 433 0.11 26.10 13.72
N LEU A 434 -0.39 25.93 12.49
CA LEU A 434 -1.59 25.15 12.19
C LEU A 434 -1.48 23.70 12.66
N MET A 435 -0.31 23.08 12.48
CA MET A 435 -0.04 21.70 12.90
C MET A 435 0.03 21.52 14.43
N ARG A 436 0.32 22.59 15.18
CA ARG A 436 0.32 22.58 16.66
C ARG A 436 -1.07 22.83 17.26
N LEU A 437 -1.97 23.47 16.51
CA LEU A 437 -3.31 23.76 16.99
C LEU A 437 -4.14 22.48 17.15
N PRO A 438 -4.99 22.39 18.20
CA PRO A 438 -5.95 21.30 18.33
C PRO A 438 -6.83 21.24 17.07
N LYS A 439 -7.07 20.03 16.60
CA LYS A 439 -7.82 19.80 15.36
C LYS A 439 -9.30 20.07 15.57
N ARG A 440 -9.97 20.53 14.50
CA ARG A 440 -11.39 20.91 14.50
C ARG A 440 -12.25 19.69 14.82
N ARG A 441 -13.16 19.79 15.79
CA ARG A 441 -14.22 18.78 15.96
C ARG A 441 -15.25 18.94 14.85
N SER A 442 -15.60 17.86 14.18
CA SER A 442 -16.75 17.81 13.26
C SER A 442 -18.01 18.21 14.04
N GLY A 443 -18.66 19.32 13.66
CA GLY A 443 -19.90 19.80 14.28
C GLY A 443 -19.88 21.21 14.85
N GLN A 444 -18.74 21.93 14.83
CA GLN A 444 -18.72 23.34 15.25
C GLN A 444 -19.19 24.24 14.10
N LEU A 445 -20.53 24.34 13.95
CA LEU A 445 -21.18 25.54 13.43
C LEU A 445 -20.80 26.67 14.39
N GLY A 446 -20.28 27.78 13.87
CA GLY A 446 -19.65 28.82 14.68
C GLY A 446 -20.56 29.32 15.81
N VAL A 447 -20.06 29.28 17.04
CA VAL A 447 -20.49 30.24 18.05
C VAL A 447 -19.62 31.47 17.79
N PRO A 448 -20.20 32.64 17.48
CA PRO A 448 -19.43 33.86 17.31
C PRO A 448 -18.65 34.15 18.59
N ALA A 449 -17.38 34.53 18.45
CA ALA A 449 -16.74 35.29 19.51
C ALA A 449 -17.60 36.53 19.80
N THR A 450 -17.76 36.82 21.09
CA THR A 450 -18.54 37.88 21.73
C THR A 450 -18.97 39.09 20.87
N PRO A 451 -20.21 39.58 21.08
CA PRO A 451 -20.80 40.66 20.29
C PRO A 451 -20.14 41.98 20.66
N THR A 452 -19.27 42.50 19.80
CA THR A 452 -19.07 43.96 19.73
C THR A 452 -18.53 44.47 18.40
N ASP A 453 -17.94 43.64 17.52
CA ASP A 453 -17.29 44.18 16.31
C ASP A 453 -17.63 43.49 14.97
N ILE A 454 -18.75 42.74 14.85
CA ILE A 454 -19.15 42.09 13.58
C ILE A 454 -20.65 42.27 13.31
N GLU A 455 -21.07 43.51 13.04
CA GLU A 455 -22.39 43.79 12.47
C GLU A 455 -22.31 44.44 11.07
N ALA A 456 -21.13 44.53 10.44
CA ALA A 456 -20.98 45.25 9.17
C ALA A 456 -20.82 44.39 7.90
N ALA A 457 -20.76 43.06 7.97
CA ALA A 457 -20.44 42.22 6.79
C ALA A 457 -21.47 41.14 6.42
N ALA A 458 -22.57 41.00 7.16
CA ALA A 458 -23.54 39.92 6.93
C ALA A 458 -24.63 40.26 5.88
N ASP A 459 -24.74 41.50 5.41
CA ASP A 459 -25.90 41.96 4.63
C ASP A 459 -25.76 41.97 3.09
N VAL A 460 -24.73 41.34 2.50
CA VAL A 460 -24.48 41.49 1.03
C VAL A 460 -24.67 40.21 0.19
N PHE A 461 -24.96 39.05 0.77
CA PHE A 461 -25.19 37.83 -0.03
C PHE A 461 -26.62 37.27 0.14
N PRO A 462 -27.41 37.07 -0.93
CA PRO A 462 -28.66 36.34 -0.84
C PRO A 462 -28.36 34.86 -0.53
N ILE A 463 -28.47 34.50 0.75
CA ILE A 463 -28.38 33.12 1.23
C ILE A 463 -29.72 32.45 0.93
N HIS A 464 -29.74 31.44 0.04
CA HIS A 464 -30.82 30.45 0.06
C HIS A 464 -30.54 29.47 1.22
N PRO A 465 -31.41 29.38 2.24
CA PRO A 465 -31.22 28.41 3.31
C PRO A 465 -31.47 26.99 2.79
N ALA A 466 -30.47 26.13 2.93
CA ALA A 466 -30.64 24.68 2.78
C ALA A 466 -31.44 24.11 3.96
N PRO A 467 -32.16 22.99 3.80
CA PRO A 467 -32.94 22.38 4.89
C PRO A 467 -32.02 21.91 6.02
N ALA A 468 -32.44 22.14 7.27
CA ALA A 468 -31.70 21.78 8.47
C ALA A 468 -31.48 20.26 8.59
N PRO A 469 -30.26 19.78 8.88
CA PRO A 469 -30.04 18.40 9.29
C PRO A 469 -30.19 18.24 10.81
N ASP A 470 -30.79 17.12 11.20
CA ASP A 470 -31.08 16.74 12.59
C ASP A 470 -29.84 16.80 13.50
N SER A 471 -30.05 17.41 14.66
CA SER A 471 -29.08 17.62 15.72
C SER A 471 -28.84 16.34 16.53
N ASP A 472 -27.85 15.51 16.18
CA ASP A 472 -27.35 14.52 17.15
C ASP A 472 -25.90 13.99 16.94
N ILE A 473 -25.06 14.67 16.16
CA ILE A 473 -23.71 14.15 15.83
C ILE A 473 -22.62 15.19 16.19
N SER A 474 -22.30 15.38 17.47
CA SER A 474 -21.27 16.36 17.88
C SER A 474 -20.15 15.88 18.80
N LEU A 475 -20.00 14.57 19.05
CA LEU A 475 -18.87 14.05 19.83
C LEU A 475 -18.27 12.80 19.15
N ARG A 476 -17.20 13.02 18.39
CA ARG A 476 -16.42 11.95 17.77
C ARG A 476 -15.00 12.43 17.44
N LYS A 477 -13.99 11.98 18.20
CA LYS A 477 -12.56 12.27 17.89
C LYS A 477 -12.06 11.40 16.74
N ARG A 478 -11.63 12.03 15.64
CA ARG A 478 -10.99 11.40 14.48
C ARG A 478 -9.47 11.32 14.66
N THR A 479 -8.77 10.51 13.87
CA THR A 479 -7.30 10.49 13.89
C THR A 479 -6.73 11.77 13.27
N PRO A 480 -5.49 12.18 13.62
CA PRO A 480 -4.87 13.38 13.09
C PRO A 480 -4.95 13.56 11.57
N ALA A 481 -4.71 12.53 10.78
CA ALA A 481 -4.80 12.63 9.32
C ALA A 481 -6.26 12.78 8.86
N GLN A 482 -7.18 11.97 9.40
CA GLN A 482 -8.61 11.95 9.05
C GLN A 482 -9.39 13.25 9.37
N GLU A 483 -8.81 14.13 10.18
CA GLU A 483 -9.41 15.43 10.56
C GLU A 483 -8.94 16.58 9.67
N TYR A 484 -7.76 16.46 9.04
CA TYR A 484 -7.30 17.35 7.96
C TYR A 484 -7.99 17.02 6.63
N GLU A 485 -8.24 15.73 6.40
CA GLU A 485 -8.91 15.21 5.21
C GLU A 485 -10.35 15.77 5.07
N ASP A 486 -11.14 15.87 6.15
CA ASP A 486 -12.59 16.20 6.07
C ASP A 486 -12.92 17.60 5.50
N ILE A 487 -11.95 18.51 5.43
CA ILE A 487 -12.13 19.90 4.97
C ILE A 487 -11.98 20.00 3.45
N LEU A 488 -11.06 19.23 2.88
CA LEU A 488 -10.73 19.26 1.45
C LEU A 488 -11.57 18.25 0.65
N TYR A 489 -11.98 17.12 1.23
CA TYR A 489 -12.74 16.10 0.50
C TYR A 489 -14.23 16.41 0.25
N ARG A 490 -14.79 17.56 0.64
CA ARG A 490 -16.23 17.88 0.50
C ARG A 490 -16.59 18.87 -0.63
N GLY A 491 -15.81 18.88 -1.71
CA GLY A 491 -16.11 19.62 -2.95
C GLY A 491 -16.01 21.16 -2.89
N HIS A 492 -16.11 21.78 -4.07
CA HIS A 492 -15.94 23.23 -4.31
C HIS A 492 -16.76 24.13 -3.37
N GLN A 493 -17.99 23.73 -3.00
CA GLN A 493 -18.88 24.56 -2.18
C GLN A 493 -18.47 24.66 -0.70
N ASN A 494 -17.60 23.79 -0.19
CA ASN A 494 -17.17 23.84 1.22
C ASN A 494 -15.78 24.45 1.42
N ILE A 495 -14.97 24.55 0.35
CA ILE A 495 -13.70 25.29 0.37
C ILE A 495 -13.95 26.78 0.70
N VAL A 496 -14.98 27.38 0.09
CA VAL A 496 -15.39 28.78 0.32
C VAL A 496 -16.01 29.00 1.71
N ASN A 497 -16.59 27.95 2.29
CA ASN A 497 -17.20 27.99 3.64
C ASN A 497 -16.22 27.54 4.74
N MET A 498 -14.93 27.44 4.41
CA MET A 498 -13.91 26.98 5.34
C MET A 498 -13.65 28.03 6.44
N VAL A 499 -13.97 27.68 7.70
CA VAL A 499 -13.65 28.53 8.85
C VAL A 499 -12.13 28.55 9.06
N PRO A 500 -11.49 29.74 9.05
CA PRO A 500 -10.07 29.90 9.33
C PRO A 500 -9.66 29.29 10.68
N ARG A 501 -8.55 28.56 10.70
CA ARG A 501 -7.97 27.97 11.93
C ARG A 501 -6.80 28.79 12.48
N LEU A 502 -6.18 29.59 11.64
CA LEU A 502 -5.10 30.46 12.05
C LEU A 502 -5.62 31.62 12.90
N PRO A 503 -4.86 32.08 13.88
CA PRO A 503 -5.12 33.33 14.58
C PRO A 503 -5.27 34.51 13.59
N PRO A 504 -6.20 35.46 13.85
CA PRO A 504 -6.47 36.57 12.94
C PRO A 504 -5.26 37.50 12.73
N ASP A 505 -4.33 37.55 13.68
CA ASP A 505 -3.05 38.27 13.65
C ASP A 505 -1.94 37.56 12.84
N THR A 506 -2.21 36.38 12.26
CA THR A 506 -1.20 35.66 11.46
C THR A 506 -0.76 36.50 10.26
N VAL A 507 0.55 36.72 10.11
CA VAL A 507 1.11 37.47 8.99
C VAL A 507 1.02 36.66 7.71
N ILE A 508 0.44 37.25 6.66
CA ILE A 508 0.38 36.67 5.32
C ILE A 508 1.56 37.23 4.51
N PRO A 509 2.44 36.38 3.95
CA PRO A 509 3.56 36.87 3.15
C PRO A 509 3.09 37.66 1.92
N ASP A 510 3.79 38.74 1.57
CA ASP A 510 3.50 39.54 0.36
C ASP A 510 3.63 38.71 -0.92
N THR A 511 4.51 37.70 -0.90
CA THR A 511 4.71 36.75 -1.99
C THR A 511 3.50 35.84 -2.25
N PHE A 512 2.50 35.80 -1.36
CA PHE A 512 1.27 35.05 -1.58
C PHE A 512 0.36 35.75 -2.60
N ASN A 513 -0.03 35.01 -3.65
CA ASN A 513 -0.90 35.47 -4.73
C ASN A 513 -1.59 34.28 -5.42
N GLU A 514 -2.44 34.57 -6.41
CA GLU A 514 -3.20 33.57 -7.18
C GLU A 514 -2.35 32.54 -7.94
N HIS A 515 -1.08 32.84 -8.17
CA HIS A 515 -0.14 31.99 -8.91
C HIS A 515 0.73 31.12 -8.00
N VAL A 516 0.54 31.15 -6.68
CA VAL A 516 1.42 30.46 -5.71
C VAL A 516 1.58 28.96 -6.01
N TYR A 517 0.57 28.32 -6.58
CA TYR A 517 0.58 26.90 -6.92
C TYR A 517 0.88 26.58 -8.39
N ASP A 518 1.17 27.56 -9.24
CA ASP A 518 1.19 27.36 -10.71
C ASP A 518 2.31 26.43 -11.14
N ALA A 519 3.51 26.63 -10.60
CA ALA A 519 4.66 25.77 -10.86
C ALA A 519 4.40 24.33 -10.38
N ALA A 520 3.85 24.16 -9.17
CA ALA A 520 3.53 22.84 -8.62
C ALA A 520 2.43 22.13 -9.43
N ALA A 521 1.36 22.85 -9.79
CA ALA A 521 0.28 22.32 -10.62
C ALA A 521 0.77 21.92 -12.02
N ALA A 522 1.67 22.72 -12.63
CA ALA A 522 2.29 22.38 -13.91
C ALA A 522 3.16 21.11 -13.80
N SER A 523 4.01 21.02 -12.77
CA SER A 523 4.85 19.86 -12.50
C SER A 523 4.01 18.58 -12.31
N VAL A 524 2.98 18.63 -11.45
CA VAL A 524 2.06 17.51 -11.22
C VAL A 524 1.30 17.10 -12.49
N LYS A 525 0.85 18.06 -13.32
CA LYS A 525 0.22 17.74 -14.61
C LYS A 525 1.16 16.98 -15.54
N VAL A 526 2.43 17.38 -15.63
CA VAL A 526 3.43 16.68 -16.44
C VAL A 526 3.67 15.27 -15.90
N LEU A 527 3.73 15.11 -14.57
CA LEU A 527 3.85 13.80 -13.92
C LEU A 527 2.67 12.88 -14.28
N ILE A 528 1.44 13.39 -14.17
CA ILE A 528 0.20 12.65 -14.52
C ILE A 528 0.21 12.27 -16.00
N LEU A 529 0.52 13.23 -16.89
CA LEU A 529 0.56 13.02 -18.33
C LEU A 529 1.55 11.93 -18.73
N ARG A 530 2.70 11.85 -18.05
CA ARG A 530 3.76 10.87 -18.31
C ARG A 530 3.52 9.52 -17.64
N ASN A 531 2.61 9.40 -16.67
CA ASN A 531 2.47 8.19 -15.87
C ASN A 531 1.03 7.67 -15.79
N THR A 532 0.14 8.41 -15.12
CA THR A 532 -1.22 7.97 -14.79
C THR A 532 -2.15 8.05 -16.01
N TRP A 533 -2.00 9.09 -16.84
CA TRP A 533 -2.88 9.34 -17.98
C TRP A 533 -2.83 8.22 -19.04
N PRO A 534 -1.66 7.74 -19.50
CA PRO A 534 -1.61 6.62 -20.44
C PRO A 534 -2.29 5.36 -19.93
N LYS A 535 -2.09 5.04 -18.63
CA LYS A 535 -2.71 3.87 -17.99
C LYS A 535 -4.23 3.99 -17.96
N TYR A 536 -4.74 5.19 -17.70
CA TYR A 536 -6.17 5.46 -17.69
C TYR A 536 -6.79 5.32 -19.09
N VAL A 537 -6.14 5.88 -20.11
CA VAL A 537 -6.61 5.78 -21.50
C VAL A 537 -6.70 4.32 -21.94
N ASP A 538 -5.67 3.52 -21.65
CA ASP A 538 -5.66 2.08 -21.97
C ASP A 538 -6.71 1.31 -21.17
N HIS A 539 -6.89 1.65 -19.89
CA HIS A 539 -7.94 1.07 -19.06
C HIS A 539 -9.33 1.34 -19.66
N GLN A 540 -9.62 2.58 -20.04
CA GLN A 540 -10.86 2.97 -20.70
C GLN A 540 -11.03 2.27 -22.05
N ALA A 541 -9.97 2.14 -22.86
CA ALA A 541 -10.02 1.38 -24.10
C ALA A 541 -10.36 -0.10 -23.86
N SER A 542 -9.76 -0.72 -22.84
CA SER A 542 -10.02 -2.11 -22.48
C SER A 542 -11.46 -2.35 -21.99
N ILE A 543 -12.04 -1.38 -21.26
CA ILE A 543 -13.44 -1.44 -20.83
C ILE A 543 -14.35 -1.37 -22.05
N ARG A 544 -14.13 -0.39 -22.94
CA ARG A 544 -14.89 -0.23 -24.20
C ARG A 544 -14.84 -1.49 -25.05
N GLU A 545 -13.69 -2.14 -25.17
CA GLU A 545 -13.54 -3.40 -25.92
C GLU A 545 -14.33 -4.55 -25.28
N ARG A 546 -14.28 -4.69 -23.95
CA ARG A 546 -15.04 -5.71 -23.22
C ARG A 546 -16.55 -5.51 -23.34
N GLU A 547 -17.00 -4.26 -23.27
CA GLU A 547 -18.41 -3.90 -23.47
C GLU A 547 -18.87 -4.19 -24.90
N ALA A 548 -18.07 -3.85 -25.91
CA ALA A 548 -18.35 -4.19 -27.29
C ALA A 548 -18.49 -5.72 -27.49
N LYS A 549 -17.57 -6.51 -26.90
CA LYS A 549 -17.67 -7.98 -26.91
C LYS A 549 -18.93 -8.49 -26.23
N LYS A 550 -19.31 -7.92 -25.08
CA LYS A 550 -20.58 -8.26 -24.39
C LYS A 550 -21.80 -7.93 -25.23
N HIS A 551 -21.83 -6.78 -25.89
CA HIS A 551 -22.92 -6.40 -26.79
C HIS A 551 -23.02 -7.33 -28.00
N ILE A 552 -21.89 -7.71 -28.61
CA ILE A 552 -21.86 -8.69 -29.70
C ILE A 552 -22.38 -10.04 -29.22
N TYR A 553 -21.92 -10.51 -28.05
CA TYR A 553 -22.39 -11.77 -27.47
C TYR A 553 -23.88 -11.74 -27.14
N ALA A 554 -24.38 -10.65 -26.54
CA ALA A 554 -25.81 -10.47 -26.26
C ALA A 554 -26.65 -10.46 -27.54
N ARG A 555 -26.16 -9.79 -28.61
CA ARG A 555 -26.82 -9.79 -29.92
C ARG A 555 -26.80 -11.16 -30.58
N PHE A 556 -25.70 -11.90 -30.45
CA PHE A 556 -25.57 -13.27 -30.93
C PHE A 556 -26.58 -14.17 -30.20
N VAL A 557 -26.61 -14.18 -28.87
CA VAL A 557 -27.59 -14.94 -28.07
C VAL A 557 -29.03 -14.56 -28.47
N ALA A 558 -29.37 -13.28 -28.58
CA ALA A 558 -30.70 -12.84 -28.98
C ALA A 558 -31.09 -13.27 -30.40
N PHE A 559 -30.13 -13.39 -31.31
CA PHE A 559 -30.35 -13.91 -32.66
C PHE A 559 -30.70 -15.41 -32.63
N PHE A 560 -29.98 -16.22 -31.85
CA PHE A 560 -30.29 -17.66 -31.70
C PHE A 560 -31.58 -17.92 -30.91
N SER A 561 -31.91 -17.08 -29.93
CA SER A 561 -33.19 -17.16 -29.22
C SER A 561 -34.40 -16.83 -30.11
N ARG A 562 -34.22 -16.06 -31.19
CA ARG A 562 -35.28 -15.77 -32.18
C ARG A 562 -35.41 -16.85 -33.25
N GLN A 563 -34.39 -17.67 -33.48
CA GLN A 563 -34.40 -18.74 -34.49
C GLN A 563 -34.95 -20.08 -33.99
N ASN A 564 -35.20 -20.22 -32.68
CA ASN A 564 -35.96 -21.33 -32.13
C ASN A 564 -37.38 -20.85 -31.76
N PRO A 565 -38.33 -20.76 -32.70
CA PRO A 565 -39.72 -20.85 -32.31
C PRO A 565 -39.90 -22.25 -31.74
N VAL A 566 -40.32 -22.31 -30.47
CA VAL A 566 -40.86 -23.53 -29.88
C VAL A 566 -42.01 -23.96 -30.79
N ASN A 567 -41.81 -25.02 -31.58
CA ASN A 567 -42.90 -25.70 -32.26
C ASN A 567 -43.84 -26.21 -31.17
N GLY A 568 -45.07 -25.68 -31.18
CA GLY A 568 -46.21 -26.26 -30.47
C GLY A 568 -46.68 -27.54 -31.14
#